data_AF-A0A8X8GBE5-F1
#
_entry.id   AF-A0A8X8GBE5-F1
#
_cell.length_a   1.000
_cell.length_b   1.000
_cell.length_c   1.000
_cell.angle_alpha   90.00
_cell.angle_beta   90.00
_cell.angle_gamma   90.00
#
_symmetry.space_group_name_H-M   'P 1'
#
loop_
_entity.id
_entity.type
_entity.pdbx_description
1 polymer ?
#
loop_
_entity_poly.entity_id
_entity_poly.type
_entity_poly.pdbx_seq_one_letter_code
_entity_poly.pdbx_strand_id
1 'polypeptide(L)' 'NPAEPGCMSKLQIQSLYHEFGTGVVAGNTGVLWNNRGCAFSLEPGHINMLEPGKRPFHTLNPALYAEQGRVQLAY' A
#
# COMPACT_ATOMS: atom_id res chain seq x y z
N ASN A 1 23.43 -4.40 -30.33
CA ASN A 1 23.34 -3.03 -29.79
C ASN A 1 23.60 -3.14 -28.30
N PRO A 2 24.73 -2.64 -27.77
CA PRO A 2 25.05 -2.75 -26.35
C PRO A 2 23.98 -2.01 -25.53
N ALA A 3 23.71 -2.53 -24.33
CA ALA A 3 22.62 -2.14 -23.44
C ALA A 3 22.42 -0.62 -23.35
N GLU A 4 21.25 -0.16 -23.80
CA GLU A 4 20.71 1.15 -23.46
C GLU A 4 20.59 1.26 -21.93
N PRO A 5 20.85 2.43 -21.33
CA PRO A 5 20.79 2.63 -19.88
C PRO A 5 19.46 2.11 -19.35
N GLY A 6 19.55 1.18 -18.40
CA GLY A 6 18.42 0.40 -17.90
C GLY A 6 17.23 1.29 -17.55
N CYS A 7 16.11 1.07 -18.23
CA CYS A 7 14.86 1.76 -17.99
C CYS A 7 14.42 1.51 -16.53
N MET A 8 14.71 2.46 -15.64
CA MET A 8 14.31 2.44 -14.25
C MET A 8 12.81 2.75 -14.17
N SER A 9 11.99 1.74 -13.90
CA SER A 9 10.56 1.91 -13.66
C SER A 9 10.27 1.87 -12.16
N LYS A 10 9.45 2.81 -11.65
CA LYS A 10 9.01 2.85 -10.25
C LYS A 10 7.51 2.62 -10.16
N LEU A 11 7.12 1.65 -9.34
CA LEU A 11 5.73 1.34 -9.05
C LEU A 11 5.37 1.88 -7.66
N GLN A 12 4.37 2.75 -7.56
CA GLN A 12 3.98 3.36 -6.30
C GLN A 12 2.46 3.47 -6.18
N ILE A 13 1.92 2.94 -5.08
CA ILE A 13 0.53 3.07 -4.69
C ILE A 13 0.45 3.52 -3.24
N GLN A 14 -0.45 4.45 -2.95
CA GLN A 14 -0.71 4.93 -1.59
C GLN A 14 -2.20 5.23 -1.40
N SER A 15 -2.69 5.07 -0.17
CA SER A 15 -4.10 5.29 0.16
C SER A 15 -4.27 5.49 1.66
N LEU A 16 -5.25 6.31 2.06
CA LEU A 16 -5.72 6.43 3.44
C LEU A 16 -6.68 5.31 3.86
N TYR A 17 -6.86 4.30 3.00
CA TYR A 17 -7.90 3.28 3.00
C TYR A 17 -9.24 3.80 2.49
N HIS A 18 -10.16 4.20 3.36
CA HIS A 18 -11.43 4.81 2.93
C HIS A 18 -11.24 6.32 2.75
N GLU A 19 -11.76 6.89 1.66
CA GLU A 19 -11.79 8.33 1.33
C GLU A 19 -10.78 9.23 2.09
N PHE A 20 -11.21 9.88 3.17
CA PHE A 20 -10.44 10.81 4.01
C PHE A 20 -9.83 10.14 5.27
N GLY A 21 -9.59 8.84 5.22
CA GLY A 21 -9.06 8.04 6.31
C GLY A 21 -9.95 8.10 7.55
N THR A 22 -9.38 8.54 8.66
CA THR A 22 -10.12 8.68 9.93
C THR A 22 -10.89 10.00 10.03
N GLY A 23 -10.63 10.97 9.16
CA GLY A 23 -11.06 12.37 9.33
C GLY A 23 -10.27 13.15 10.39
N VAL A 24 -9.25 12.54 11.01
CA VAL A 24 -8.44 13.16 12.08
C VAL A 24 -7.10 13.64 11.54
N VAL A 25 -6.83 14.94 11.67
CA VAL A 25 -5.53 15.54 11.36
C VAL A 25 -4.65 15.54 12.61
N ALA A 26 -3.37 15.19 12.44
CA ALA A 26 -2.40 15.15 13.52
C ALA A 26 -2.04 16.57 14.00
N GLY A 27 -2.82 17.11 14.94
CA GLY A 27 -2.66 18.49 15.41
C GLY A 27 -2.72 19.49 14.25
N ASN A 28 -1.77 20.43 14.21
CA ASN A 28 -1.72 21.47 13.17
C ASN A 28 -0.80 21.10 11.99
N THR A 29 -0.45 19.82 11.83
CA THR A 29 0.56 19.39 10.83
C THR A 29 0.01 19.27 9.41
N GLY A 30 -1.31 19.22 9.24
CA GLY A 30 -1.95 18.88 7.96
C GLY A 30 -1.85 17.40 7.57
N VAL A 31 -1.28 16.54 8.43
CA VAL A 31 -1.18 15.09 8.18
C VAL A 31 -2.47 14.40 8.61
N LEU A 32 -3.27 13.95 7.64
CA LEU A 32 -4.49 13.18 7.85
C LEU A 32 -4.17 11.71 8.14
N TRP A 33 -4.74 11.17 9.22
CA TRP A 33 -4.52 9.77 9.60
C TRP A 33 -5.32 8.81 8.72
N ASN A 34 -4.67 7.72 8.30
CA ASN A 34 -5.35 6.64 7.61
C ASN A 34 -6.22 5.82 8.57
N ASN A 35 -7.31 5.24 8.09
CA ASN A 35 -8.16 4.34 8.86
C ASN A 35 -7.90 2.86 8.54
N ARG A 36 -6.68 2.50 8.13
CA ARG A 36 -6.33 1.13 7.72
C ARG A 36 -6.60 0.08 8.80
N GLY A 37 -6.58 0.47 10.07
CA GLY A 37 -6.92 -0.40 11.19
C GLY A 37 -8.32 -1.02 11.11
N CYS A 38 -9.26 -0.42 10.37
CA CYS A 38 -10.59 -0.98 10.14
C CYS A 38 -10.57 -2.33 9.39
N ALA A 39 -9.46 -2.69 8.75
CA ALA A 39 -9.30 -3.96 8.08
C ALA A 39 -9.04 -5.15 9.04
N PHE A 40 -8.78 -4.92 10.34
CA PHE A 40 -8.63 -6.01 11.30
C PHE A 40 -9.97 -6.69 11.59
N SER A 41 -9.91 -8.00 11.83
CA SER A 41 -11.00 -8.73 12.48
C SER A 41 -10.90 -8.57 13.99
N LEU A 42 -12.06 -8.57 14.66
CA LEU A 42 -12.17 -8.65 16.12
C LEU A 42 -12.58 -10.05 16.59
N GLU A 43 -12.75 -10.98 15.65
CA GLU A 43 -13.10 -12.36 15.95
C GLU A 43 -11.88 -13.11 16.54
N PRO A 44 -12.03 -13.71 17.74
CA PRO A 44 -10.97 -14.51 18.35
C PRO A 44 -10.51 -15.65 17.44
N GLY A 45 -9.20 -15.74 17.20
CA GLY A 45 -8.60 -16.80 16.39
C GLY A 45 -8.60 -16.54 14.88
N HIS A 46 -9.20 -15.45 14.39
CA HIS A 46 -9.10 -15.06 12.99
C HIS A 46 -7.64 -14.71 12.63
N ILE A 47 -7.14 -15.14 11.46
CA ILE A 47 -5.74 -14.90 11.05
C ILE A 47 -5.36 -13.40 11.06
N ASN A 48 -6.33 -12.55 10.73
CA ASN A 48 -6.21 -11.10 10.73
C ASN A 48 -6.84 -10.44 11.99
N MET A 49 -6.84 -11.12 13.13
CA MET A 49 -7.26 -10.56 14.41
C MET A 49 -6.36 -9.38 14.81
N LEU A 50 -6.93 -8.34 15.41
CA LEU A 50 -6.22 -7.16 15.94
C LEU A 50 -5.24 -7.56 17.06
N GLU A 51 -3.97 -7.24 16.87
CA GLU A 51 -2.89 -7.50 17.84
C GLU A 51 -1.91 -6.30 17.89
N PRO A 52 -1.32 -5.97 19.05
CA PRO A 52 -0.35 -4.89 19.16
C PRO A 52 0.85 -5.08 18.21
N GLY A 53 1.18 -4.05 17.43
CA GLY A 53 2.31 -4.06 16.49
C GLY A 53 2.11 -4.87 15.21
N LYS A 54 0.98 -5.60 15.07
CA LYS A 54 0.63 -6.30 13.85
C LYS A 54 0.19 -5.32 12.75
N ARG A 55 0.46 -5.67 11.49
CA ARG A 55 -0.09 -4.95 10.33
C ARG A 55 -1.36 -5.65 9.87
N PRO A 56 -2.44 -4.92 9.56
CA PRO A 56 -3.65 -5.53 9.04
C PRO A 56 -3.43 -6.02 7.61
N PHE A 57 -4.33 -6.91 7.17
CA PHE A 57 -4.53 -7.17 5.76
C PHE A 57 -4.60 -5.86 4.94
N HIS A 58 -3.95 -5.86 3.78
CA HIS A 58 -3.85 -4.70 2.89
C HIS A 58 -4.43 -4.99 1.51
N THR A 59 -5.19 -4.03 0.99
CA THR A 59 -5.79 -4.08 -0.35
C THR A 59 -4.86 -3.57 -1.45
N LEU A 60 -3.76 -2.90 -1.10
CA LEU A 60 -2.86 -2.28 -2.06
C LEU A 60 -1.91 -3.35 -2.61
N ASN A 61 -2.01 -3.60 -3.90
CA ASN A 61 -1.19 -4.59 -4.59
C ASN A 61 -0.81 -4.02 -5.97
N PRO A 62 0.30 -3.27 -6.06
CA PRO A 62 0.72 -2.68 -7.32
C PRO A 62 1.35 -3.78 -8.20
N ALA A 63 1.04 -3.79 -9.51
CA ALA A 63 1.45 -4.86 -10.43
C ALA A 63 2.45 -4.38 -11.49
N LEU A 64 3.46 -5.21 -11.78
CA LEU A 64 4.44 -4.97 -12.84
C LEU A 64 4.64 -6.24 -13.66
N TYR A 65 4.70 -6.08 -14.98
CA TYR A 65 5.03 -7.12 -15.93
C TYR A 65 6.29 -6.72 -16.71
N ALA A 66 7.24 -7.65 -16.79
CA ALA A 66 8.50 -7.48 -17.50
C ALA A 66 8.78 -8.69 -18.39
N GLU A 67 9.35 -8.44 -19.56
CA GLU A 67 9.74 -9.43 -20.55
C GLU A 67 11.13 -9.08 -21.09
N GLN A 68 12.00 -10.09 -21.19
CA GLN A 68 13.38 -9.95 -21.69
C GLN A 68 14.18 -8.83 -20.97
N GLY A 69 13.97 -8.70 -19.66
CA GLY A 69 14.65 -7.69 -18.84
C GLY A 69 14.16 -6.26 -19.04
N ARG A 70 13.05 -6.06 -19.78
CA ARG A 70 12.40 -4.76 -19.97
C ARG A 70 11.00 -4.77 -19.37
N VAL A 71 10.66 -3.71 -18.64
CA VAL A 71 9.30 -3.51 -18.14
C VAL A 71 8.37 -3.26 -19.32
N GLN A 72 7.30 -4.05 -19.41
CA GLN A 72 6.29 -3.97 -20.47
C GLN A 72 5.02 -3.29 -19.97
N LEU A 73 4.68 -3.48 -18.68
CA LEU A 73 3.52 -2.86 -18.04
C LEU A 73 3.81 -2.58 -16.57
N ALA A 74 3.34 -1.43 -16.11
CA ALA A 74 3.34 -0.99 -14.72
C ALA A 74 1.94 -0.44 -14.43
N TYR A 75 1.24 -1.02 -13.44
CA TYR A 75 -0.13 -0.69 -13.05
C TYR A 75 -0.24 -0.48 -11.53
#